data_AF-A0A530BL81-F1
#
_entry.id   AF-A0A530BL81-F1
#
_cell.length_a   1.000
_cell.length_b   1.000
_cell.length_c   1.000
_cell.angle_alpha   90.00
_cell.angle_beta   90.00
_cell.angle_gamma   90.00
#
_symmetry.space_group_name_H-M   'P 1'
#
loop_
_entity.id
_entity.type
_entity.pdbx_description
1 polymer ?
#
loop_
_entity_poly.entity_id
_entity_poly.type
_entity_poly.pdbx_seq_one_letter_code
_entity_poly.pdbx_strand_id
1 'polypeptide(L)'
;MAEQQKTAAATAEAEAIDLGEFSGLLEKDFKVKKDDSEKLQQLVRNLALAAQSRSETTTISSNAIKSIKSLIAGIDKMLTTQVNEIMHAPEVREMEGTWRGLWYLINNTETDAKHLKIRVMNISKEQLADTLEDYEGQMWDQSPIFKKVYTDEYSMLGGEPIGCIIGAYEFSNHPRDVGLLRNISGVCASAHTPFIAAASPRLFRMDSWQELPNPQDLQMIVNNPAYASWQSLRESEDARYIGLTMPRVLARLPYGTETVPVKGFTFEEEVGGDHNKYVWMNAAFPMGVNINRSHKLYGWGTQIRGVENGGTVLN
;
A
#
# COMPACT_ATOMS: atom_id res chain seq x y z
N MET A 1 70.34 -1.03 21.43
CA MET A 1 70.32 -1.86 20.20
C MET A 1 68.86 -1.89 19.77
N ALA A 2 68.40 -0.81 19.14
CA ALA A 2 68.17 -0.74 17.69
C ALA A 2 66.94 -1.58 17.30
N GLU A 3 65.80 -0.92 17.07
CA GLU A 3 65.10 -0.87 15.75
C GLU A 3 64.14 -2.08 15.59
N GLN A 4 62.88 -2.00 15.16
CA GLN A 4 62.06 -1.09 14.35
C GLN A 4 60.58 -1.35 14.71
N GLN A 5 59.73 -0.34 14.97
CA GLN A 5 58.90 0.38 13.98
C GLN A 5 58.04 -0.51 13.06
N LYS A 6 56.72 -0.54 13.31
CA LYS A 6 55.65 -0.22 12.33
C LYS A 6 54.27 -0.55 12.89
N THR A 7 53.60 0.43 13.47
CA THR A 7 52.12 0.59 13.46
C THR A 7 51.77 2.00 13.94
N ALA A 8 52.22 2.99 13.17
CA ALA A 8 51.58 4.30 13.15
C ALA A 8 50.78 4.35 11.84
N ALA A 9 49.51 3.95 11.90
CA ALA A 9 48.58 4.06 10.79
C ALA A 9 47.48 5.05 11.20
N ALA A 10 47.73 6.30 10.85
CA ALA A 10 46.79 7.35 10.48
C ALA A 10 45.46 7.40 11.27
N THR A 11 45.49 8.07 12.41
CA THR A 11 44.41 8.97 12.81
C THR A 11 44.31 10.07 11.75
N ALA A 12 43.39 9.92 10.79
CA ALA A 12 43.01 10.99 9.90
C ALA A 12 42.28 12.06 10.75
N GLU A 13 42.97 13.16 10.99
CA GLU A 13 42.42 14.35 11.64
C GLU A 13 41.18 14.81 10.87
N ALA A 14 40.09 15.01 11.60
CA ALA A 14 38.91 15.69 11.10
C ALA A 14 39.25 17.18 10.97
N GLU A 15 39.79 17.60 9.82
CA GLU A 15 39.96 19.01 9.51
C GLU A 15 38.58 19.65 9.31
N ALA A 16 38.32 20.69 10.10
CA ALA A 16 37.15 21.53 9.95
C ALA A 16 37.16 22.15 8.55
N ILE A 17 35.99 22.16 7.89
CA ILE A 17 35.81 22.69 6.54
C ILE A 17 36.33 24.12 6.45
N ASP A 18 37.49 24.32 5.80
CA ASP A 18 37.85 25.64 5.29
C ASP A 18 37.13 25.85 3.96
N LEU A 19 36.03 26.60 4.03
CA LEU A 19 35.23 27.01 2.87
C LEU A 19 36.08 27.76 1.81
N GLY A 20 37.23 28.33 2.20
CA GLY A 20 38.17 29.00 1.30
C GLY A 20 39.01 28.05 0.44
N GLU A 21 39.40 26.88 0.96
CA GLU A 21 40.13 25.88 0.16
C GLU A 21 39.22 25.20 -0.86
N PHE A 22 37.95 24.98 -0.49
CA PHE A 22 36.95 24.38 -1.37
C PHE A 22 36.56 25.29 -2.53
N SER A 23 36.44 26.60 -2.29
CA SER A 23 36.16 27.58 -3.35
C SER A 23 37.31 27.68 -4.36
N GLY A 24 38.57 27.60 -3.88
CA GLY A 24 39.75 27.54 -4.74
C GLY A 24 39.80 26.31 -5.65
N LEU A 25 39.32 25.15 -5.19
CA LEU A 25 39.21 23.94 -6.01
C LEU A 25 38.08 24.04 -7.05
N LEU A 26 36.96 24.68 -6.71
CA LEU A 26 35.83 24.91 -7.62
C LEU A 26 36.20 25.79 -8.82
N GLU A 27 36.95 26.88 -8.59
CA GLU A 27 37.42 27.76 -9.67
C GLU A 27 38.46 27.09 -10.58
N LYS A 28 39.22 26.13 -10.04
CA LYS A 28 40.22 25.38 -10.80
C LYS A 28 39.59 24.30 -11.67
N ASP A 29 38.58 23.58 -11.16
CA ASP A 29 37.95 22.46 -11.85
C ASP A 29 36.78 22.87 -12.75
N PHE A 30 36.12 24.01 -12.51
CA PHE A 30 35.02 24.52 -13.34
C PHE A 30 35.40 25.84 -14.03
N LYS A 31 35.33 25.88 -15.37
CA LYS A 31 35.34 27.13 -16.14
C LYS A 31 33.96 27.81 -16.06
N VAL A 32 33.68 28.47 -14.94
CA VAL A 32 32.39 29.16 -14.70
C VAL A 32 32.44 30.59 -15.26
N LYS A 33 31.34 31.06 -15.87
CA LYS A 33 31.17 32.49 -16.20
C LYS A 33 31.01 33.30 -14.91
N LYS A 34 31.61 34.50 -14.83
CA LYS A 34 31.65 35.31 -13.58
C LYS A 34 30.29 35.47 -12.88
N ASP A 35 29.20 35.69 -13.61
CA ASP A 35 27.84 35.87 -13.06
C ASP A 35 27.25 34.61 -12.40
N ASP A 36 27.66 33.41 -12.82
CA ASP A 36 27.15 32.15 -12.25
C ASP A 36 27.98 31.69 -11.06
N SER A 37 29.19 32.23 -10.86
CA SER A 37 30.10 31.78 -9.80
C SER A 37 29.59 32.09 -8.40
N GLU A 38 28.98 33.26 -8.17
CA GLU A 38 28.47 33.65 -6.85
C GLU A 38 27.30 32.78 -6.40
N LYS A 39 26.37 32.47 -7.31
CA LYS A 39 25.25 31.54 -7.04
C LYS A 39 25.76 30.13 -6.76
N LEU A 40 26.74 29.67 -7.51
CA LEU A 40 27.35 28.36 -7.32
C LEU A 40 28.07 28.27 -5.98
N GLN A 41 28.83 29.31 -5.61
CA GLN A 41 29.48 29.42 -4.30
C GLN A 41 28.47 29.45 -3.15
N GLN A 42 27.34 30.16 -3.28
CA GLN A 42 26.27 30.15 -2.29
C GLN A 42 25.62 28.77 -2.14
N LEU A 43 25.30 28.09 -3.25
CA LEU A 43 24.72 26.75 -3.25
C LEU A 43 25.65 25.73 -2.61
N VAL A 44 26.94 25.80 -2.95
CA VAL A 44 27.99 24.97 -2.36
C VAL A 44 28.14 25.24 -0.87
N ARG A 45 28.15 26.51 -0.45
CA ARG A 45 28.24 26.89 0.96
C ARG A 45 27.05 26.36 1.75
N ASN A 46 25.85 26.46 1.18
CA ASN A 46 24.63 25.92 1.79
C ASN A 46 24.68 24.39 1.89
N LEU A 47 25.17 23.70 0.85
CA LEU A 47 25.39 22.25 0.85
C LEU A 47 26.41 21.81 1.91
N ALA A 48 27.53 22.53 2.00
CA ALA A 48 28.58 22.27 2.97
C ALA A 48 28.04 22.46 4.40
N LEU A 49 27.36 23.58 4.68
CA LEU A 49 26.73 23.84 5.98
C LEU A 49 25.65 22.81 6.34
N ALA A 50 24.82 22.39 5.37
CA ALA A 50 23.79 21.39 5.57
C ALA A 50 24.37 20.01 5.88
N ALA A 51 25.46 19.62 5.21
CA ALA A 51 26.16 18.38 5.52
C ALA A 51 26.90 18.46 6.86
N GLN A 52 27.58 19.57 7.16
CA GLN A 52 28.41 19.72 8.35
C GLN A 52 27.59 19.77 9.64
N SER A 53 26.37 20.34 9.60
CA SER A 53 25.48 20.44 10.76
C SER A 53 24.79 19.13 11.15
N ARG A 54 24.80 18.12 10.28
CA ARG A 54 24.07 16.85 10.50
C ARG A 54 24.86 15.57 10.21
N SER A 55 26.00 15.64 9.53
CA SER A 55 26.94 14.54 9.30
C SER A 55 28.23 14.81 10.09
N GLU A 56 28.45 14.06 11.17
CA GLU A 56 29.69 14.10 11.97
C GLU A 56 30.91 13.53 11.21
N THR A 57 30.74 13.09 9.95
CA THR A 57 31.80 12.37 9.22
C THR A 57 31.75 12.73 7.74
N THR A 58 32.30 13.88 7.38
CA THR A 58 32.57 14.17 5.96
C THR A 58 34.05 14.46 5.76
N THR A 59 34.81 13.45 5.36
CA THR A 59 36.20 13.61 4.91
C THR A 59 36.20 14.16 3.49
N ILE A 60 36.68 15.40 3.32
CA ILE A 60 36.79 16.05 2.01
C ILE A 60 38.06 15.53 1.32
N SER A 61 37.92 14.97 0.13
CA SER A 61 39.06 14.57 -0.70
C SER A 61 39.56 15.74 -1.53
N SER A 62 40.82 15.68 -2.00
CA SER A 62 41.49 16.70 -2.84
C SER A 62 40.83 17.00 -4.21
N ASN A 63 39.69 16.39 -4.51
CA ASN A 63 38.92 16.58 -5.74
C ASN A 63 37.53 17.13 -5.39
N ALA A 64 37.23 18.36 -5.82
CA ALA A 64 35.97 19.03 -5.52
C ALA A 64 34.75 18.24 -6.02
N ILE A 65 34.83 17.63 -7.20
CA ILE A 65 33.73 16.82 -7.78
C ILE A 65 33.44 15.60 -6.90
N LYS A 66 34.48 14.92 -6.40
CA LYS A 66 34.31 13.75 -5.53
C LYS A 66 33.69 14.15 -4.19
N SER A 67 34.11 15.29 -3.64
CA SER A 67 33.56 15.83 -2.39
C SER A 67 32.10 16.28 -2.54
N ILE A 68 31.72 16.95 -3.64
CA ILE A 68 30.31 17.28 -3.93
C ILE A 68 29.45 16.02 -4.06
N LYS A 69 29.94 15.00 -4.78
CA LYS A 69 29.22 13.72 -4.90
C LYS A 69 29.04 13.04 -3.54
N SER A 70 30.03 13.12 -2.66
CA SER A 70 29.93 12.60 -1.29
C SER A 70 28.91 13.36 -0.45
N LEU A 71 28.84 14.70 -0.59
CA LEU A 71 27.85 15.53 0.09
C LEU A 71 26.42 15.20 -0.38
N ILE A 72 26.23 15.07 -1.69
CA ILE A 72 24.94 14.65 -2.27
C ILE A 72 24.55 13.26 -1.76
N ALA A 73 25.47 12.30 -1.77
CA ALA A 73 25.19 10.95 -1.23
C ALA A 73 24.81 10.97 0.26
N GLY A 74 25.42 11.86 1.06
CA GLY A 74 25.04 12.07 2.45
C GLY A 74 23.60 12.59 2.61
N ILE A 75 23.21 13.57 1.78
CA ILE A 75 21.84 14.10 1.76
C ILE A 75 20.84 13.04 1.28
N ASP A 76 21.16 12.32 0.20
CA ASP A 76 20.33 11.24 -0.34
C ASP A 76 20.08 10.16 0.71
N LYS A 77 21.11 9.80 1.50
CA LYS A 77 20.97 8.86 2.61
C LYS A 77 20.02 9.39 3.68
N MET A 78 20.16 10.65 4.07
CA MET A 78 19.26 11.26 5.07
C MET A 78 17.81 11.34 4.58
N LEU A 79 17.60 11.74 3.33
CA LEU A 79 16.27 11.76 2.71
C LEU A 79 15.69 10.35 2.66
N THR A 80 16.50 9.36 2.29
CA THR A 80 16.09 7.95 2.24
C THR A 80 15.63 7.45 3.60
N THR A 81 16.39 7.70 4.67
CA THR A 81 15.97 7.33 6.03
C THR A 81 14.64 8.00 6.42
N GLN A 82 14.51 9.31 6.18
CA GLN A 82 13.29 10.03 6.54
C GLN A 82 12.06 9.61 5.73
N VAL A 83 12.23 9.38 4.43
CA VAL A 83 11.14 8.95 3.55
C VAL A 83 10.74 7.51 3.89
N ASN A 84 11.68 6.63 4.23
CA ASN A 84 11.36 5.28 4.69
C ASN A 84 10.49 5.31 5.96
N GLU A 85 10.80 6.15 6.95
CA GLU A 85 9.94 6.32 8.14
C GLU A 85 8.52 6.78 7.80
N ILE A 86 8.38 7.76 6.89
CA ILE A 86 7.08 8.29 6.48
C ILE A 86 6.28 7.22 5.72
N MET A 87 6.91 6.55 4.76
CA MET A 87 6.26 5.56 3.89
C MET A 87 5.90 4.27 4.64
N HIS A 88 6.70 3.87 5.64
CA HIS A 88 6.45 2.66 6.43
C HIS A 88 5.48 2.91 7.60
N ALA A 89 5.06 4.16 7.83
CA ALA A 89 4.02 4.48 8.81
C ALA A 89 2.73 3.70 8.48
N PRO A 90 2.10 3.01 9.47
CA PRO A 90 0.91 2.19 9.23
C PRO A 90 -0.23 2.91 8.51
N GLU A 91 -0.50 4.16 8.88
CA GLU A 91 -1.56 4.99 8.32
C GLU A 91 -1.34 5.30 6.83
N VAL A 92 -0.10 5.68 6.49
CA VAL A 92 0.30 5.98 5.10
C VAL A 92 0.22 4.72 4.25
N ARG A 93 0.71 3.59 4.77
CA ARG A 93 0.71 2.31 4.08
C ARG A 93 -0.70 1.75 3.86
N GLU A 94 -1.60 1.89 4.82
CA GLU A 94 -3.00 1.46 4.68
C GLU A 94 -3.73 2.29 3.62
N MET A 95 -3.56 3.61 3.66
CA MET A 95 -4.08 4.52 2.65
C MET A 95 -3.49 4.21 1.27
N GLU A 96 -2.16 4.05 1.18
CA GLU A 96 -1.46 3.72 -0.06
C GLU A 96 -1.93 2.38 -0.62
N GLY A 97 -2.04 1.34 0.21
CA GLY A 97 -2.53 0.02 -0.19
C GLY A 97 -3.97 0.05 -0.73
N THR A 98 -4.84 0.85 -0.12
CA THR A 98 -6.23 1.03 -0.55
C THR A 98 -6.31 1.76 -1.88
N TRP A 99 -5.63 2.91 -2.02
CA TRP A 99 -5.64 3.70 -3.25
C TRP A 99 -4.92 3.00 -4.41
N ARG A 100 -3.84 2.28 -4.13
CA ARG A 100 -3.17 1.44 -5.14
C ARG A 100 -4.02 0.26 -5.55
N GLY A 101 -4.74 -0.36 -4.61
CA GLY A 101 -5.72 -1.39 -4.93
C GLY A 101 -6.84 -0.88 -5.85
N LEU A 102 -7.37 0.31 -5.56
CA LEU A 102 -8.34 0.97 -6.44
C LEU A 102 -7.74 1.31 -7.81
N TRP A 103 -6.51 1.83 -7.84
CA TRP A 103 -5.79 2.12 -9.07
C TRP A 103 -5.56 0.84 -9.90
N TYR A 104 -5.20 -0.27 -9.26
CA TYR A 104 -5.07 -1.58 -9.89
C TYR A 104 -6.40 -2.04 -10.50
N LEU A 105 -7.50 -1.91 -9.75
CA LEU A 105 -8.83 -2.24 -10.26
C LEU A 105 -9.19 -1.42 -11.51
N ILE A 106 -8.95 -0.11 -11.48
CA ILE A 106 -9.30 0.80 -12.58
C ILE A 106 -8.44 0.51 -13.81
N ASN A 107 -7.11 0.44 -13.66
CA ASN A 107 -6.20 0.30 -14.79
C ASN A 107 -6.24 -1.08 -15.45
N ASN A 108 -6.54 -2.12 -14.67
CA ASN A 108 -6.62 -3.49 -15.19
C ASN A 108 -8.05 -3.83 -15.66
N THR A 109 -8.95 -2.85 -15.70
CA THR A 109 -10.32 -3.00 -16.19
C THR A 109 -10.53 -2.18 -17.45
N GLU A 110 -10.93 -2.85 -18.54
CA GLU A 110 -11.35 -2.20 -19.79
C GLU A 110 -12.74 -1.58 -19.63
N THR A 111 -12.79 -0.40 -19.02
CA THR A 111 -14.05 0.35 -18.86
C THR A 111 -14.55 0.87 -20.21
N ASP A 112 -15.85 0.76 -20.43
CA ASP A 112 -16.55 1.39 -21.53
C ASP A 112 -17.83 2.06 -21.01
N ALA A 113 -18.22 3.18 -21.60
CA ALA A 113 -19.36 3.96 -21.11
C ALA A 113 -20.70 3.19 -21.15
N LYS A 114 -20.74 2.04 -21.83
CA LYS A 114 -21.95 1.28 -22.11
C LYS A 114 -22.06 -0.05 -21.35
N HIS A 115 -20.97 -0.72 -21.00
CA HIS A 115 -21.02 -2.08 -20.44
C HIS A 115 -20.34 -2.21 -19.08
N LEU A 116 -19.30 -1.42 -18.78
CA LEU A 116 -18.54 -1.58 -17.54
C LEU A 116 -18.16 -0.24 -16.93
N LYS A 117 -18.80 0.06 -15.79
CA LYS A 117 -18.58 1.27 -14.99
C LYS A 117 -18.14 0.89 -13.59
N ILE A 118 -17.22 1.67 -13.04
CA ILE A 118 -16.77 1.55 -11.66
C ILE A 118 -17.26 2.79 -10.90
N ARG A 119 -18.02 2.59 -9.83
CA ARG A 119 -18.48 3.66 -8.93
C ARG A 119 -17.77 3.50 -7.60
N VAL A 120 -17.29 4.61 -7.06
CA VAL A 120 -16.51 4.62 -5.82
C VAL A 120 -17.29 5.37 -4.75
N MET A 121 -17.45 4.76 -3.59
CA MET A 121 -18.01 5.37 -2.40
C MET A 121 -16.95 5.37 -1.30
N ASN A 122 -16.56 6.55 -0.84
CA ASN A 122 -15.64 6.67 0.27
C ASN A 122 -16.41 6.59 1.59
N ILE A 123 -16.21 5.49 2.33
CA ILE A 123 -16.79 5.26 3.66
C ILE A 123 -15.81 4.41 4.47
N SER A 124 -15.57 4.75 5.74
CA SER A 124 -14.75 3.91 6.61
C SER A 124 -15.50 2.64 7.04
N LYS A 125 -14.77 1.61 7.47
CA LYS A 125 -15.39 0.37 7.93
C LYS A 125 -16.29 0.61 9.15
N GLU A 126 -15.85 1.47 10.06
CA GLU A 126 -16.57 1.85 11.28
C GLU A 126 -17.84 2.64 10.93
N GLN A 127 -17.73 3.62 10.03
CA GLN A 127 -18.88 4.39 9.57
C GLN A 127 -19.92 3.50 8.89
N LEU A 128 -19.47 2.54 8.08
CA LEU A 128 -20.36 1.56 7.46
C LEU A 128 -21.04 0.67 8.51
N ALA A 129 -20.32 0.25 9.56
CA ALA A 129 -20.87 -0.54 10.66
C ALA A 129 -21.95 0.25 11.40
N ASP A 130 -21.64 1.47 11.83
CA ASP A 130 -22.55 2.32 12.57
C ASP A 130 -23.80 2.63 11.75
N THR A 131 -23.63 2.97 10.46
CA THR A 131 -24.74 3.26 9.55
C THR A 131 -25.66 2.05 9.32
N LEU A 132 -25.14 0.83 9.38
CA LEU A 132 -25.96 -0.38 9.20
C LEU A 132 -26.59 -0.84 10.52
N GLU A 133 -25.89 -0.65 11.64
CA GLU A 133 -26.37 -0.97 12.99
C GLU A 133 -27.54 -0.07 13.41
N ASP A 134 -27.47 1.24 13.09
CA ASP A 134 -28.54 2.22 13.35
C ASP A 134 -29.90 1.85 12.71
N TYR A 135 -29.87 1.05 11.65
CA TYR A 135 -31.05 0.66 10.87
C TYR A 135 -31.34 -0.85 10.96
N GLU A 136 -30.70 -1.60 11.86
CA GLU A 136 -30.90 -3.05 11.99
C GLU A 136 -32.36 -3.40 12.38
N GLY A 137 -32.83 -4.60 11.99
CA GLY A 137 -34.16 -5.08 12.33
C GLY A 137 -35.20 -4.72 11.27
N GLN A 138 -36.22 -3.94 11.61
CA GLN A 138 -37.33 -3.64 10.68
C GLN A 138 -37.04 -2.50 9.69
N MET A 139 -36.01 -1.68 9.95
CA MET A 139 -35.71 -0.47 9.16
C MET A 139 -34.51 -0.62 8.22
N TRP A 140 -34.03 -1.85 8.01
CA TRP A 140 -32.79 -2.11 7.27
C TRP A 140 -32.86 -1.64 5.81
N ASP A 141 -34.07 -1.65 5.24
CA ASP A 141 -34.43 -1.17 3.90
C ASP A 141 -34.45 0.38 3.80
N GLN A 142 -34.37 1.10 4.91
CA GLN A 142 -34.30 2.56 4.94
C GLN A 142 -32.88 3.10 5.07
N SER A 143 -31.90 2.20 5.26
CA SER A 143 -30.50 2.58 5.43
C SER A 143 -29.96 3.35 4.21
N PRO A 144 -29.05 4.33 4.41
CA PRO A 144 -28.43 5.06 3.31
C PRO A 144 -27.73 4.15 2.29
N ILE A 145 -27.17 3.03 2.76
CA ILE A 145 -26.50 2.03 1.92
C ILE A 145 -27.53 1.28 1.06
N PHE A 146 -28.65 0.84 1.65
CA PHE A 146 -29.72 0.19 0.89
C PHE A 146 -30.29 1.11 -0.18
N LYS A 147 -30.53 2.39 0.13
CA LYS A 147 -31.03 3.35 -0.87
C LYS A 147 -30.08 3.48 -2.06
N LYS A 148 -28.77 3.61 -1.81
CA LYS A 148 -27.77 3.77 -2.88
C LYS A 148 -27.58 2.51 -3.74
N VAL A 149 -27.68 1.32 -3.13
CA VAL A 149 -27.45 0.06 -3.83
C VAL A 149 -28.72 -0.45 -4.51
N TYR A 150 -29.85 -0.38 -3.82
CA TYR A 150 -31.13 -0.93 -4.27
C TYR A 150 -32.06 0.12 -4.87
N THR A 151 -32.42 1.17 -4.11
CA THR A 151 -33.47 2.12 -4.54
C THR A 151 -33.05 2.97 -5.73
N ASP A 152 -31.86 3.56 -5.69
CA ASP A 152 -31.36 4.51 -6.68
C ASP A 152 -31.00 3.84 -8.02
N GLU A 153 -30.71 2.53 -7.99
CA GLU A 153 -30.19 1.78 -9.14
C GLU A 153 -31.05 0.58 -9.52
N TYR A 154 -31.14 -0.43 -8.65
CA TYR A 154 -31.81 -1.69 -8.97
C TYR A 154 -33.33 -1.55 -9.15
N SER A 155 -33.98 -0.77 -8.28
CA SER A 155 -35.43 -0.54 -8.30
C SER A 155 -35.84 0.63 -9.19
N MET A 156 -34.89 1.44 -9.67
CA MET A 156 -35.16 2.65 -10.44
C MET A 156 -35.39 2.30 -11.92
N LEU A 157 -36.44 2.86 -12.52
CA LEU A 157 -36.70 2.69 -13.95
C LEU A 157 -35.58 3.36 -14.76
N GLY A 158 -34.83 2.55 -15.51
CA GLY A 158 -33.66 3.03 -16.27
C GLY A 158 -32.40 3.24 -15.43
N GLY A 159 -32.38 2.74 -14.18
CA GLY A 159 -31.17 2.69 -13.35
C GLY A 159 -30.16 1.65 -13.84
N GLU A 160 -28.97 1.65 -13.23
CA GLU A 160 -27.88 0.75 -13.60
C GLU A 160 -27.53 -0.17 -12.43
N PRO A 161 -28.12 -1.39 -12.37
CA PRO A 161 -27.90 -2.33 -11.28
C PRO A 161 -26.41 -2.56 -10.97
N ILE A 162 -26.06 -2.54 -9.69
CA ILE A 162 -24.68 -2.80 -9.26
C ILE A 162 -24.42 -4.30 -9.39
N GLY A 163 -23.48 -4.68 -10.26
CA GLY A 163 -23.16 -6.09 -10.51
C GLY A 163 -22.33 -6.75 -9.40
N CYS A 164 -21.45 -6.02 -8.74
CA CYS A 164 -20.63 -6.50 -7.63
C CYS A 164 -20.20 -5.32 -6.75
N ILE A 165 -20.13 -5.52 -5.43
CA ILE A 165 -19.57 -4.55 -4.50
C ILE A 165 -18.21 -5.07 -4.03
N ILE A 166 -17.20 -4.21 -4.08
CA ILE A 166 -15.85 -4.50 -3.58
C ILE A 166 -15.65 -3.71 -2.30
N GLY A 167 -15.58 -4.40 -1.16
CA GLY A 167 -15.23 -3.82 0.12
C GLY A 167 -13.73 -3.87 0.34
N ALA A 168 -13.08 -2.70 0.38
CA ALA A 168 -11.66 -2.57 0.73
C ALA A 168 -11.40 -2.75 2.24
N TYR A 169 -12.07 -3.72 2.87
CA TYR A 169 -12.00 -4.00 4.30
C TYR A 169 -11.52 -5.42 4.57
N GLU A 170 -11.04 -5.63 5.80
CA GLU A 170 -10.67 -6.94 6.30
C GLU A 170 -11.60 -7.36 7.43
N PHE A 171 -12.11 -8.59 7.36
CA PHE A 171 -13.07 -9.12 8.32
C PHE A 171 -12.48 -10.21 9.20
N SER A 172 -12.72 -10.09 10.50
CA SER A 172 -12.35 -11.08 11.52
C SER A 172 -13.61 -11.76 12.09
N ASN A 173 -13.44 -12.64 13.09
CA ASN A 173 -14.55 -13.21 13.86
C ASN A 173 -15.09 -12.26 14.94
N HIS A 174 -14.60 -11.02 15.01
CA HIS A 174 -15.06 -10.04 15.98
C HIS A 174 -16.57 -9.80 15.83
N PRO A 175 -17.36 -9.71 16.91
CA PRO A 175 -18.83 -9.59 16.81
C PRO A 175 -19.31 -8.43 15.93
N ARG A 176 -18.63 -7.28 15.98
CA ARG A 176 -18.93 -6.11 15.12
C ARG A 176 -18.70 -6.39 13.63
N ASP A 177 -17.66 -7.15 13.29
CA ASP A 177 -17.37 -7.54 11.91
C ASP A 177 -18.43 -8.50 11.37
N VAL A 178 -18.82 -9.48 12.20
CA VAL A 178 -19.86 -10.44 11.86
C VAL A 178 -21.22 -9.77 11.73
N GLY A 179 -21.52 -8.81 12.61
CA GLY A 179 -22.73 -7.97 12.53
C GLY A 179 -22.79 -7.16 11.24
N LEU A 180 -21.69 -6.48 10.87
CA LEU A 180 -21.61 -5.76 9.60
C LEU A 180 -21.79 -6.70 8.40
N LEU A 181 -21.13 -7.87 8.40
CA LEU A 181 -21.30 -8.86 7.33
C LEU A 181 -22.74 -9.37 7.23
N ARG A 182 -23.42 -9.57 8.37
CA ARG A 182 -24.84 -9.95 8.38
C ARG A 182 -25.70 -8.85 7.77
N ASN A 183 -25.54 -7.60 8.21
CA ASN A 183 -26.37 -6.49 7.76
C ASN A 183 -26.14 -6.18 6.27
N ILE A 184 -24.87 -6.19 5.80
CA ILE A 184 -24.58 -5.99 4.38
C ILE A 184 -25.07 -7.16 3.52
N SER A 185 -25.10 -8.39 4.04
CA SER A 185 -25.59 -9.55 3.30
C SER A 185 -27.07 -9.46 2.96
N GLY A 186 -27.91 -8.92 3.86
CA GLY A 186 -29.34 -8.67 3.56
C GLY A 186 -29.53 -7.62 2.45
N VAL A 187 -28.73 -6.54 2.47
CA VAL A 187 -28.73 -5.53 1.40
C VAL A 187 -28.31 -6.15 0.06
N CYS A 188 -27.24 -6.94 0.08
CA CYS A 188 -26.69 -7.62 -1.09
C CYS A 188 -27.64 -8.67 -1.68
N ALA A 189 -28.30 -9.43 -0.82
CA ALA A 189 -29.29 -10.43 -1.22
C ALA A 189 -30.50 -9.80 -1.92
N SER A 190 -30.91 -8.62 -1.46
CA SER A 190 -32.04 -7.89 -2.02
C SER A 190 -31.73 -7.25 -3.37
N ALA A 191 -30.51 -6.71 -3.54
CA ALA A 191 -30.06 -6.13 -4.80
C ALA A 191 -29.45 -7.15 -5.78
N HIS A 192 -29.36 -8.44 -5.39
CA HIS A 192 -28.65 -9.50 -6.12
C HIS A 192 -27.19 -9.15 -6.45
N THR A 193 -26.53 -8.46 -5.54
CA THR A 193 -25.17 -7.95 -5.74
C THR A 193 -24.23 -8.63 -4.74
N PRO A 194 -23.29 -9.49 -5.18
CA PRO A 194 -22.31 -10.06 -4.27
C PRO A 194 -21.37 -8.99 -3.68
N PHE A 195 -21.06 -9.13 -2.40
CA PHE A 195 -20.09 -8.33 -1.66
C PHE A 195 -18.79 -9.11 -1.52
N ILE A 196 -17.72 -8.60 -2.13
CA ILE A 196 -16.38 -9.18 -2.10
C ILE A 196 -15.47 -8.32 -1.24
N ALA A 197 -14.89 -8.91 -0.19
CA ALA A 197 -13.93 -8.24 0.69
C ALA A 197 -12.76 -9.17 1.04
N ALA A 198 -11.90 -8.79 1.99
CA ALA A 198 -10.83 -9.65 2.49
C ALA A 198 -11.16 -10.25 3.87
N ALA A 199 -10.65 -11.44 4.13
CA ALA A 199 -10.51 -11.93 5.50
C ALA A 199 -9.30 -11.26 6.16
N SER A 200 -9.35 -11.04 7.47
CA SER A 200 -8.21 -10.68 8.30
C SER A 200 -7.49 -11.96 8.77
N PRO A 201 -6.16 -11.97 8.97
CA PRO A 201 -5.46 -13.12 9.56
C PRO A 201 -6.02 -13.49 10.94
N ARG A 202 -6.56 -12.49 11.67
CA ARG A 202 -7.22 -12.67 12.96
C ARG A 202 -8.45 -13.58 12.89
N LEU A 203 -9.08 -13.73 11.72
CA LEU A 203 -10.16 -14.71 11.53
C LEU A 203 -9.70 -16.12 11.88
N PHE A 204 -8.42 -16.46 11.69
CA PHE A 204 -7.86 -17.77 12.04
C PHE A 204 -6.99 -17.73 13.31
N ARG A 205 -7.14 -16.70 14.15
CA ARG A 205 -6.30 -16.46 15.34
C ARG A 205 -4.81 -16.31 15.03
N MET A 206 -4.49 -15.78 13.84
CA MET A 206 -3.14 -15.45 13.43
C MET A 206 -2.92 -13.95 13.53
N ASP A 207 -1.69 -13.54 13.85
CA ASP A 207 -1.30 -12.13 13.78
C ASP A 207 -0.87 -11.74 12.35
N SER A 208 -0.34 -12.71 11.59
CA SER A 208 0.14 -12.52 10.23
C SER A 208 -0.27 -13.67 9.30
N TRP A 209 -0.49 -13.36 8.01
CA TRP A 209 -0.70 -14.38 6.97
C TRP A 209 0.52 -15.29 6.74
N GLN A 210 1.69 -14.92 7.26
CA GLN A 210 2.88 -15.79 7.24
C GLN A 210 2.72 -17.06 8.07
N GLU A 211 1.80 -17.07 9.04
CA GLU A 211 1.54 -18.22 9.90
C GLU A 211 0.55 -19.21 9.28
N LEU A 212 -0.02 -18.90 8.12
CA LEU A 212 -0.99 -19.75 7.42
C LEU A 212 -0.51 -21.19 7.16
N PRO A 213 0.78 -21.48 6.89
CA PRO A 213 1.27 -22.85 6.75
C PRO A 213 1.36 -23.65 8.06
N ASN A 214 1.27 -22.99 9.23
CA ASN A 214 1.47 -23.63 10.53
C ASN A 214 0.30 -24.52 10.99
N PRO A 215 -0.97 -24.08 10.96
CA PRO A 215 -2.07 -24.93 11.40
C PRO A 215 -2.31 -26.08 10.42
N GLN A 216 -2.44 -27.29 10.97
CA GLN A 216 -2.80 -28.48 10.19
C GLN A 216 -4.25 -28.42 9.70
N ASP A 217 -5.16 -27.81 10.47
CA ASP A 217 -6.58 -27.73 10.13
C ASP A 217 -7.20 -26.38 10.55
N LEU A 218 -7.56 -25.57 9.54
CA LEU A 218 -8.27 -24.31 9.73
C LEU A 218 -9.73 -24.51 10.16
N GLN A 219 -10.33 -25.66 9.82
CA GLN A 219 -11.72 -25.97 10.16
C GLN A 219 -11.88 -26.13 11.67
N MET A 220 -10.92 -26.75 12.35
CA MET A 220 -10.91 -26.88 13.80
C MET A 220 -10.91 -25.51 14.51
N ILE A 221 -10.24 -24.50 13.94
CA ILE A 221 -10.19 -23.14 14.50
C ILE A 221 -11.58 -22.50 14.45
N VAL A 222 -12.22 -22.50 13.28
CA VAL A 222 -13.52 -21.85 13.07
C VAL A 222 -14.69 -22.63 13.66
N ASN A 223 -14.51 -23.90 14.01
CA ASN A 223 -15.51 -24.72 14.72
C ASN A 223 -15.56 -24.47 16.23
N ASN A 224 -14.60 -23.71 16.78
CA ASN A 224 -14.58 -23.38 18.20
C ASN A 224 -15.82 -22.55 18.62
N PRO A 225 -16.41 -22.75 19.82
CA PRO A 225 -17.56 -21.97 20.30
C PRO A 225 -17.38 -20.43 20.26
N ALA A 226 -16.14 -19.93 20.32
CA ALA A 226 -15.85 -18.51 20.15
C ALA A 226 -16.23 -17.96 18.75
N TYR A 227 -16.48 -18.83 17.78
CA TYR A 227 -16.94 -18.51 16.42
C TYR A 227 -18.43 -18.74 16.23
N ALA A 228 -19.23 -18.90 17.30
CA ALA A 228 -20.66 -19.14 17.18
C ALA A 228 -21.35 -18.10 16.28
N SER A 229 -21.04 -16.82 16.44
CA SER A 229 -21.58 -15.75 15.58
C SER A 229 -21.19 -15.91 14.10
N TRP A 230 -19.93 -16.28 13.85
CA TRP A 230 -19.40 -16.54 12.51
C TRP A 230 -20.03 -17.78 11.86
N GLN A 231 -20.25 -18.84 12.64
CA GLN A 231 -20.95 -20.05 12.18
C GLN A 231 -22.40 -19.72 11.83
N SER A 232 -23.12 -19.01 12.69
CA SER A 232 -24.50 -18.56 12.39
C SER A 232 -24.56 -17.67 11.16
N LEU A 233 -23.55 -16.82 10.92
CA LEU A 233 -23.45 -16.07 9.66
C LEU A 233 -23.32 -17.02 8.46
N ARG A 234 -22.43 -18.02 8.52
CA ARG A 234 -22.22 -18.98 7.41
C ARG A 234 -23.44 -19.87 7.14
N GLU A 235 -24.25 -20.13 8.15
CA GLU A 235 -25.51 -20.88 8.03
C GLU A 235 -26.65 -20.02 7.48
N SER A 236 -26.51 -18.69 7.51
CA SER A 236 -27.50 -17.76 6.97
C SER A 236 -27.64 -17.91 5.45
N GLU A 237 -28.88 -17.81 4.97
CA GLU A 237 -29.19 -17.92 3.55
C GLU A 237 -28.52 -16.82 2.71
N ASP A 238 -28.47 -15.61 3.27
CA ASP A 238 -27.95 -14.40 2.61
C ASP A 238 -26.42 -14.39 2.51
N ALA A 239 -25.73 -15.22 3.32
CA ALA A 239 -24.27 -15.29 3.30
C ALA A 239 -23.70 -15.80 1.97
N ARG A 240 -24.53 -16.40 1.10
CA ARG A 240 -24.17 -16.76 -0.28
C ARG A 240 -23.68 -15.57 -1.11
N TYR A 241 -24.09 -14.35 -0.76
CA TYR A 241 -23.67 -13.12 -1.43
C TYR A 241 -22.36 -12.56 -0.89
N ILE A 242 -21.76 -13.16 0.15
CA ILE A 242 -20.49 -12.70 0.73
C ILE A 242 -19.35 -13.56 0.20
N GLY A 243 -18.36 -12.92 -0.42
CA GLY A 243 -17.07 -13.53 -0.75
C GLY A 243 -15.95 -12.87 0.04
N LEU A 244 -15.21 -13.66 0.83
CA LEU A 244 -13.97 -13.18 1.46
C LEU A 244 -12.76 -13.78 0.75
N THR A 245 -11.84 -12.90 0.36
CA THR A 245 -10.60 -13.22 -0.33
C THR A 245 -9.43 -13.26 0.66
N MET A 246 -8.49 -14.17 0.43
CA MET A 246 -7.24 -14.30 1.19
C MET A 246 -6.19 -15.01 0.32
N PRO A 247 -4.88 -14.73 0.49
CA PRO A 247 -4.27 -13.68 1.31
C PRO A 247 -4.18 -12.33 0.57
N ARG A 248 -3.58 -11.30 1.19
CA ARG A 248 -3.30 -10.00 0.55
C ARG A 248 -2.37 -10.14 -0.66
N VAL A 249 -2.42 -9.16 -1.57
CA VAL A 249 -1.58 -9.12 -2.79
C VAL A 249 -0.61 -7.93 -2.72
N LEU A 250 0.61 -8.09 -3.23
CA LEU A 250 1.59 -7.01 -3.26
C LEU A 250 1.10 -5.89 -4.19
N ALA A 251 1.01 -4.65 -3.68
CA ALA A 251 0.49 -3.52 -4.46
C ALA A 251 1.56 -2.90 -5.39
N ARG A 252 2.82 -2.93 -4.97
CA ARG A 252 3.96 -2.42 -5.74
C ARG A 252 5.26 -3.08 -5.30
N LEU A 253 6.26 -3.03 -6.17
CA LEU A 253 7.64 -3.33 -5.80
C LEU A 253 8.22 -2.19 -4.95
N PRO A 254 9.12 -2.48 -4.00
CA PRO A 254 9.87 -1.45 -3.29
C PRO A 254 10.68 -0.59 -4.26
N TYR A 255 10.78 0.71 -3.95
CA TYR A 255 11.60 1.63 -4.73
C TYR A 255 13.08 1.34 -4.53
N GLY A 256 13.85 1.47 -5.60
CA GLY A 256 15.27 1.20 -5.59
C GLY A 256 15.87 1.41 -6.97
N THR A 257 17.18 1.56 -7.03
CA THR A 257 17.90 1.79 -8.30
C THR A 257 17.79 0.62 -9.27
N GLU A 258 17.73 -0.62 -8.76
CA GLU A 258 17.58 -1.84 -9.57
C GLU A 258 16.13 -2.16 -9.94
N THR A 259 15.16 -1.70 -9.12
CA THR A 259 13.74 -2.03 -9.29
C THR A 259 12.97 -0.88 -9.95
N VAL A 260 12.53 0.10 -9.15
CA VAL A 260 11.75 1.25 -9.59
C VAL A 260 12.52 2.51 -9.20
N PRO A 261 13.32 3.08 -10.12
CA PRO A 261 14.14 4.24 -9.82
C PRO A 261 13.28 5.50 -9.68
N VAL A 262 13.62 6.32 -8.68
CA VAL A 262 12.97 7.62 -8.43
C VAL A 262 13.76 8.73 -9.12
N LYS A 263 13.06 9.75 -9.63
CA LYS A 263 13.69 10.95 -10.19
C LYS A 263 13.96 11.97 -9.08
N GLY A 264 15.17 12.52 -9.03
CA GLY A 264 15.51 13.67 -8.17
C GLY A 264 16.56 13.37 -7.11
N PHE A 265 16.55 12.16 -6.52
CA PHE A 265 17.57 11.70 -5.58
C PHE A 265 17.67 10.18 -5.61
N THR A 266 18.77 9.64 -5.09
CA THR A 266 19.00 8.19 -5.01
C THR A 266 18.23 7.60 -3.83
N PHE A 267 16.99 7.18 -4.06
CA PHE A 267 16.14 6.57 -3.03
C PHE A 267 16.24 5.04 -3.04
N GLU A 268 16.48 4.46 -1.88
CA GLU A 268 16.45 3.01 -1.64
C GLU A 268 15.47 2.68 -0.51
N GLU A 269 14.41 1.94 -0.82
CA GLU A 269 13.39 1.58 0.16
C GLU A 269 13.83 0.37 0.99
N GLU A 270 14.12 0.60 2.28
CA GLU A 270 14.68 -0.41 3.16
C GLU A 270 13.61 -1.31 3.79
N VAL A 271 13.16 -2.32 3.05
CA VAL A 271 12.17 -3.31 3.53
C VAL A 271 12.77 -4.39 4.43
N GLY A 272 14.06 -4.70 4.33
CA GLY A 272 14.77 -5.62 5.25
C GLY A 272 14.18 -7.03 5.40
N GLY A 273 13.33 -7.48 4.45
CA GLY A 273 12.58 -8.74 4.56
C GLY A 273 11.40 -8.70 5.52
N ASP A 274 11.13 -7.57 6.17
CA ASP A 274 9.96 -7.41 7.03
C ASP A 274 8.70 -7.23 6.17
N HIS A 275 7.80 -8.19 6.26
CA HIS A 275 6.51 -8.19 5.59
C HIS A 275 5.70 -6.91 5.86
N ASN A 276 5.87 -6.28 7.03
CA ASN A 276 5.16 -5.07 7.38
C ASN A 276 5.66 -3.83 6.63
N LYS A 277 6.84 -3.86 6.03
CA LYS A 277 7.35 -2.71 5.27
C LYS A 277 6.88 -2.70 3.82
N TYR A 278 6.35 -3.82 3.33
CA TYR A 278 5.75 -3.89 2.01
C TYR A 278 4.35 -3.25 2.00
N VAL A 279 3.99 -2.66 0.85
CA VAL A 279 2.65 -2.14 0.61
C VAL A 279 1.79 -3.25 0.04
N TRP A 280 0.80 -3.67 0.82
CA TRP A 280 -0.15 -4.71 0.46
C TRP A 280 -1.48 -4.09 0.05
N MET A 281 -2.05 -4.55 -1.05
CA MET A 281 -3.42 -4.23 -1.43
C MET A 281 -4.38 -5.36 -1.02
N ASN A 282 -5.64 -4.99 -0.82
CA ASN A 282 -6.71 -5.93 -0.54
C ASN A 282 -6.95 -6.85 -1.75
N ALA A 283 -7.03 -8.16 -1.53
CA ALA A 283 -7.24 -9.16 -2.58
C ALA A 283 -8.63 -9.09 -3.23
N ALA A 284 -9.57 -8.36 -2.63
CA ALA A 284 -10.85 -8.06 -3.23
C ALA A 284 -10.71 -7.25 -4.53
N PHE A 285 -9.67 -6.42 -4.67
CA PHE A 285 -9.42 -5.66 -5.90
C PHE A 285 -9.04 -6.57 -7.08
N PRO A 286 -8.02 -7.45 -6.99
CA PRO A 286 -7.76 -8.47 -8.01
C PRO A 286 -8.95 -9.36 -8.35
N MET A 287 -9.75 -9.75 -7.35
CA MET A 287 -10.97 -10.52 -7.61
C MET A 287 -11.98 -9.70 -8.42
N GLY A 288 -12.12 -8.41 -8.11
CA GLY A 288 -12.91 -7.46 -8.89
C GLY A 288 -12.43 -7.35 -10.35
N VAL A 289 -11.11 -7.30 -10.58
CA VAL A 289 -10.53 -7.32 -11.93
C VAL A 289 -10.92 -8.58 -12.69
N ASN A 290 -10.86 -9.75 -12.05
CA ASN A 290 -11.26 -11.02 -12.69
C ASN A 290 -12.76 -11.04 -13.03
N ILE A 291 -13.62 -10.52 -12.14
CA ILE A 291 -15.07 -10.39 -12.40
C ILE A 291 -15.30 -9.47 -13.60
N ASN A 292 -14.66 -8.30 -13.60
CA ASN A 292 -14.76 -7.33 -14.68
C ASN A 292 -14.26 -7.90 -16.02
N ARG A 293 -13.12 -8.60 -16.01
CA ARG A 293 -12.55 -9.26 -17.18
C ARG A 293 -13.48 -10.34 -17.72
N SER A 294 -14.03 -11.20 -16.87
CA SER A 294 -14.99 -12.24 -17.29
C SER A 294 -16.22 -11.61 -17.93
N HIS A 295 -16.77 -10.56 -17.33
CA HIS A 295 -17.91 -9.84 -17.88
C HIS A 295 -17.58 -9.18 -19.23
N LYS A 296 -16.39 -8.58 -19.36
CA LYS A 296 -15.96 -7.95 -20.60
C LYS A 296 -15.80 -8.95 -21.75
N LEU A 297 -15.19 -10.11 -21.48
CA LEU A 297 -14.89 -11.11 -22.50
C LEU A 297 -16.12 -11.96 -22.89
N TYR A 298 -16.98 -12.28 -21.93
CA TYR A 298 -18.06 -13.25 -22.14
C TYR A 298 -19.47 -12.68 -21.93
N GLY A 299 -19.59 -11.46 -21.39
CA GLY A 299 -20.87 -10.88 -20.95
C GLY A 299 -21.36 -11.39 -19.60
N TRP A 300 -20.62 -12.30 -18.95
CA TRP A 300 -21.02 -12.94 -17.68
C TRP A 300 -19.84 -13.07 -16.73
N GLY A 301 -20.09 -13.00 -15.42
CA GLY A 301 -19.09 -13.20 -14.36
C GLY A 301 -18.83 -14.68 -14.01
N THR A 302 -18.84 -15.59 -14.99
CA THR A 302 -18.73 -17.05 -14.73
C THR A 302 -17.30 -17.55 -14.67
N GLN A 303 -16.37 -16.95 -15.43
CA GLN A 303 -14.96 -17.37 -15.51
C GLN A 303 -14.06 -16.51 -14.63
N ILE A 304 -14.21 -16.68 -13.32
CA ILE A 304 -13.53 -15.87 -12.30
C ILE A 304 -12.61 -16.70 -11.39
N ARG A 305 -12.41 -17.99 -11.71
CA ARG A 305 -11.71 -18.96 -10.86
C ARG A 305 -10.88 -19.94 -11.68
N GLY A 306 -9.84 -20.49 -11.07
CA GLY A 306 -8.94 -21.47 -11.70
C GLY A 306 -7.85 -20.80 -12.54
N VAL A 307 -6.71 -21.49 -12.67
CA VAL A 307 -5.51 -20.95 -13.31
C VAL A 307 -5.77 -20.64 -14.80
N GLU A 308 -6.39 -21.57 -15.52
CA GLU A 308 -6.67 -21.39 -16.96
C GLU A 308 -8.07 -20.80 -17.21
N ASN A 309 -8.95 -20.82 -16.21
CA ASN A 309 -10.37 -20.47 -16.34
C ASN A 309 -10.69 -19.03 -15.87
N GLY A 310 -9.78 -18.10 -16.12
CA GLY A 310 -9.98 -16.66 -15.88
C GLY A 310 -9.74 -16.19 -14.44
N GLY A 311 -9.36 -17.07 -13.52
CA GLY A 311 -9.02 -16.72 -12.13
C GLY A 311 -7.58 -16.25 -11.92
N THR A 312 -6.73 -16.26 -12.96
CA THR A 312 -5.33 -15.84 -12.83
C THR A 312 -5.23 -14.33 -12.67
N VAL A 313 -4.53 -13.94 -11.59
CA VAL A 313 -4.12 -12.56 -11.33
C VAL A 313 -2.80 -12.34 -12.06
N LEU A 314 -2.87 -11.58 -13.17
CA LEU A 314 -1.70 -11.20 -13.96
C LEU A 314 -1.15 -9.87 -13.40
N ASN A 315 0.18 -9.77 -13.37
CA ASN A 315 0.88 -8.52 -13.06
C ASN A 315 0.75 -7.53 -14.21
#